data_AF-G4TG03-F1
#
_entry.id   AF-G4TG03-F1
#
_cell.length_a   1.000
_cell.length_b   1.000
_cell.length_c   1.000
_cell.angle_alpha   90.00
_cell.angle_beta   90.00
_cell.angle_gamma   90.00
#
_symmetry.space_group_name_H-M   'P 1'
#
loop_
_entity.id
_entity.type
_entity.pdbx_description
1 polymer ?
#
loop_
_entity_poly.entity_id
_entity_poly.type
_entity_poly.pdbx_seq_one_letter_code
_entity_poly.pdbx_strand_id
1 'polypeptide(L)'
;MGKKVLVDDTDERIQYNGIGWKPLFSPFGDTTNEYNQTLHYSRNPGSTMTYTFNGTRITVLGTFVSPLTLPASTYSIDEGTPSFINSTGDMPHFGSTTKWPLAHVPFYTSPILPHGQHTLHVSVDVAVNQTYFFDYLIIEVDDDAANMGAVAVDDRDPAVVYTGLWDHSTPWLLEYDTTSSRANVGQNLTASYSFIGSAIAVYGTIQGDYGPLPIMSCTLDPSREPASSDAQVFTRTDVFSVSGSVTQHKHHRLCLFEDLQDIPGKNRGEHEIVLSSLPEALSPWRFDNFVYLPVGSTLRFNSSASNPVVTGNSMEVTFGPLTTNSTHQPQSEKTNTPSIIAGVVVGIAIIALLGTIVLWCRWKKRRVLTHGKGNGKLNGLGHYAPYVIHYVPQ
;
A
#
# COMPACT_ATOMS: atom_id res chain seq x y z
N MET A 1 14.77 8.24 16.63
CA MET A 1 14.71 7.02 15.81
C MET A 1 15.54 7.29 14.57
N GLY A 2 16.20 6.28 13.99
CA GLY A 2 16.88 6.45 12.70
C GLY A 2 15.88 6.83 11.61
N LYS A 3 16.34 7.56 10.59
CA LYS A 3 15.50 7.86 9.42
C LYS A 3 15.29 6.57 8.62
N LYS A 4 14.14 6.47 7.95
CA LYS A 4 13.83 5.34 7.06
C LYS A 4 13.87 5.82 5.61
N VAL A 5 14.68 5.17 4.79
CA VAL A 5 14.81 5.44 3.35
C VAL A 5 14.11 4.33 2.57
N LEU A 6 13.24 4.71 1.64
CA LEU A 6 12.56 3.82 0.72
C LEU A 6 13.35 3.68 -0.58
N VAL A 7 13.53 2.44 -1.03
CA VAL A 7 14.17 2.11 -2.31
C VAL A 7 13.21 1.26 -3.13
N ASP A 8 12.69 1.86 -4.18
CA ASP A 8 11.73 1.29 -5.11
C ASP A 8 12.29 0.05 -5.83
N ASP A 9 11.45 -0.91 -6.20
CA ASP A 9 11.86 -2.08 -6.98
C ASP A 9 12.42 -1.72 -8.37
N THR A 10 12.14 -0.53 -8.90
CA THR A 10 12.72 -0.06 -10.17
C THR A 10 14.06 0.65 -10.02
N ASP A 11 14.61 0.76 -8.81
CA ASP A 11 15.91 1.39 -8.56
C ASP A 11 17.04 0.63 -9.28
N GLU A 12 17.82 1.35 -10.10
CA GLU A 12 18.88 0.77 -10.94
C GLU A 12 20.02 0.11 -10.15
N ARG A 13 20.14 0.42 -8.85
CA ARG A 13 21.13 -0.20 -7.96
C ARG A 13 20.70 -1.61 -7.53
N ILE A 14 19.43 -1.98 -7.71
CA ILE A 14 18.93 -3.33 -7.48
C ILE A 14 19.33 -4.20 -8.67
N GLN A 15 20.14 -5.22 -8.39
CA GLN A 15 20.61 -6.14 -9.42
C GLN A 15 19.75 -7.40 -9.42
N TYR A 16 18.86 -7.48 -10.41
CA TYR A 16 18.07 -8.67 -10.68
C TYR A 16 18.86 -9.66 -11.51
N ASN A 17 19.06 -10.86 -10.99
CA ASN A 17 19.83 -11.93 -11.62
C ASN A 17 18.94 -13.15 -11.90
N GLY A 18 19.20 -13.80 -13.03
CA GLY A 18 18.41 -14.93 -13.53
C GLY A 18 17.31 -14.52 -14.53
N ILE A 19 16.71 -15.51 -15.18
CA ILE A 19 15.72 -15.30 -16.27
C ILE A 19 14.29 -15.06 -15.79
N GLY A 20 14.06 -15.00 -14.48
CA GLY A 20 12.73 -15.05 -13.88
C GLY A 20 12.10 -13.70 -13.54
N TRP A 21 12.90 -12.65 -13.35
CA TRP A 21 12.41 -11.34 -12.95
C TRP A 21 11.70 -10.63 -14.09
N LYS A 22 10.49 -10.15 -13.81
CA LYS A 22 9.69 -9.37 -14.73
C LYS A 22 9.08 -8.19 -13.99
N PRO A 23 9.13 -6.98 -14.56
CA PRO A 23 8.36 -5.88 -14.03
C PRO A 23 6.87 -6.13 -14.27
N LEU A 24 6.05 -5.65 -13.35
CA LEU A 24 4.60 -5.64 -13.44
C LEU A 24 4.10 -4.28 -13.00
N PHE A 25 3.66 -3.49 -13.97
CA PHE A 25 3.10 -2.16 -13.73
C PHE A 25 1.61 -2.31 -13.43
N SER A 26 1.12 -1.71 -12.33
CA SER A 26 -0.29 -1.76 -11.90
C SER A 26 -0.85 -3.19 -11.70
N PRO A 27 -0.25 -4.00 -10.82
CA PRO A 27 -0.36 -5.46 -10.86
C PRO A 27 -1.71 -6.06 -10.41
N PHE A 28 -2.40 -5.47 -9.41
CA PHE A 28 -3.59 -6.12 -8.83
C PHE A 28 -4.83 -5.22 -8.65
N GLY A 29 -4.92 -4.14 -9.43
CA GLY A 29 -6.10 -3.25 -9.47
C GLY A 29 -6.13 -2.23 -8.34
N ASP A 30 -7.23 -1.45 -8.25
CA ASP A 30 -7.36 -0.30 -7.33
C ASP A 30 -7.15 -0.63 -5.85
N THR A 31 -7.24 -1.92 -5.46
CA THR A 31 -7.14 -2.37 -4.08
C THR A 31 -5.70 -2.63 -3.61
N THR A 32 -4.74 -2.78 -4.53
CA THR A 32 -3.34 -2.90 -4.13
C THR A 32 -2.61 -1.61 -4.39
N ASN A 33 -1.94 -1.17 -3.35
CA ASN A 33 -1.31 0.12 -3.20
C ASN A 33 0.22 -0.03 -3.29
N GLU A 34 0.73 -0.87 -4.21
CA GLU A 34 2.18 -1.04 -4.41
C GLU A 34 2.90 0.30 -4.43
N TYR A 35 4.09 0.33 -3.82
CA TYR A 35 4.87 1.54 -3.73
C TYR A 35 5.20 2.01 -5.15
N ASN A 36 4.93 3.28 -5.43
CA ASN A 36 5.12 3.89 -6.74
C ASN A 36 4.39 3.20 -7.92
N GLN A 37 3.44 2.29 -7.62
CA GLN A 37 2.72 1.42 -8.56
C GLN A 37 3.62 0.51 -9.41
N THR A 38 4.80 0.18 -8.89
CA THR A 38 5.75 -0.73 -9.52
C THR A 38 5.84 -2.01 -8.70
N LEU A 39 6.25 -3.08 -9.38
CA LEU A 39 6.42 -4.38 -8.76
C LEU A 39 7.33 -5.23 -9.65
N HIS A 40 8.24 -5.97 -9.05
CA HIS A 40 9.00 -7.00 -9.74
C HIS A 40 8.56 -8.36 -9.23
N TYR A 41 8.39 -9.32 -10.13
CA TYR A 41 8.01 -10.67 -9.73
C TYR A 41 8.88 -11.72 -10.38
N SER A 42 8.97 -12.87 -9.72
CA SER A 42 9.57 -14.07 -10.28
C SER A 42 8.74 -15.32 -9.96
N ARG A 43 8.71 -16.23 -10.94
CA ARG A 43 8.13 -17.59 -10.83
C ARG A 43 9.17 -18.68 -10.98
N ASN A 44 10.44 -18.31 -11.19
CA ASN A 44 11.49 -19.25 -11.54
C ASN A 44 12.38 -19.48 -10.31
N PRO A 45 12.46 -20.72 -9.80
CA PRO A 45 13.44 -21.09 -8.78
C PRO A 45 14.85 -20.69 -9.20
N GLY A 46 15.63 -20.20 -8.25
CA GLY A 46 17.00 -19.72 -8.46
C GLY A 46 17.13 -18.30 -9.00
N SER A 47 16.02 -17.55 -9.14
CA SER A 47 16.12 -16.11 -9.41
C SER A 47 16.66 -15.40 -8.17
N THR A 48 17.60 -14.48 -8.33
CA THR A 48 18.21 -13.75 -7.21
C THR A 48 18.13 -12.25 -7.40
N MET A 49 18.18 -11.52 -6.30
CA MET A 49 18.21 -10.05 -6.27
C MET A 49 19.29 -9.64 -5.27
N THR A 50 20.16 -8.71 -5.64
CA THR A 50 21.17 -8.14 -4.74
C THR A 50 21.04 -6.63 -4.63
N TYR A 51 21.28 -6.11 -3.44
CA TYR A 51 21.27 -4.67 -3.18
C TYR A 51 22.30 -4.30 -2.10
N THR A 52 23.15 -3.33 -2.39
CA THR A 52 24.13 -2.80 -1.44
C THR A 52 23.61 -1.50 -0.84
N PHE A 53 23.55 -1.43 0.49
CA PHE A 53 23.04 -0.29 1.26
C PHE A 53 24.05 0.19 2.29
N ASN A 54 23.87 1.42 2.78
CA ASN A 54 24.61 1.94 3.93
C ASN A 54 23.58 2.29 5.01
N GLY A 55 23.66 1.63 6.16
CA GLY A 55 22.65 1.76 7.20
C GLY A 55 22.86 0.74 8.32
N THR A 56 21.83 0.58 9.16
CA THR A 56 21.86 -0.32 10.32
C THR A 56 20.82 -1.43 10.22
N ARG A 57 19.85 -1.32 9.33
CA ARG A 57 18.81 -2.34 9.13
C ARG A 57 18.18 -2.21 7.75
N ILE A 58 17.74 -3.34 7.20
CA ILE A 58 16.98 -3.39 5.94
C ILE A 58 15.75 -4.29 6.08
N THR A 59 14.62 -3.86 5.52
CA THR A 59 13.38 -4.63 5.41
C THR A 59 13.02 -4.81 3.95
N VAL A 60 12.66 -6.03 3.55
CA VAL A 60 12.17 -6.38 2.22
C VAL A 60 10.65 -6.48 2.27
N LEU A 61 9.97 -5.65 1.47
CA LEU A 61 8.52 -5.64 1.37
C LEU A 61 8.06 -6.17 0.02
N GLY A 62 6.88 -6.79 0.03
CA GLY A 62 6.29 -7.38 -1.17
C GLY A 62 4.78 -7.51 -1.09
N THR A 63 4.19 -8.03 -2.18
CA THR A 63 2.76 -8.29 -2.28
C THR A 63 2.46 -9.77 -2.08
N PHE A 64 1.62 -10.09 -1.10
CA PHE A 64 1.20 -11.45 -0.77
C PHE A 64 -0.17 -11.78 -1.37
N VAL A 65 -0.24 -12.71 -2.32
CA VAL A 65 -1.47 -12.98 -3.10
C VAL A 65 -2.22 -14.27 -2.73
N SER A 66 -1.68 -15.15 -1.87
CA SER A 66 -2.29 -16.47 -1.64
C SER A 66 -2.08 -17.00 -0.23
N PRO A 67 -3.16 -17.18 0.58
CA PRO A 67 -3.06 -17.59 1.98
C PRO A 67 -2.61 -19.05 2.19
N LEU A 68 -2.45 -19.84 1.13
CA LEU A 68 -2.20 -21.28 1.26
C LEU A 68 -0.73 -21.63 1.47
N THR A 69 0.19 -20.86 0.90
CA THR A 69 1.64 -21.12 1.00
C THR A 69 2.43 -19.86 0.70
N LEU A 70 3.38 -19.50 1.58
CA LEU A 70 4.32 -18.41 1.31
C LEU A 70 5.22 -18.75 0.11
N PRO A 71 5.60 -17.76 -0.70
CA PRO A 71 6.60 -17.98 -1.74
C PRO A 71 7.94 -18.28 -1.06
N ALA A 72 8.45 -19.49 -1.26
CA ALA A 72 9.72 -19.89 -0.70
C ALA A 72 10.83 -18.95 -1.20
N SER A 73 11.51 -18.30 -0.27
CA SER A 73 12.58 -17.35 -0.50
C SER A 73 13.51 -17.31 0.71
N THR A 74 14.77 -16.97 0.46
CA THR A 74 15.81 -16.80 1.49
C THR A 74 16.53 -15.46 1.36
N TYR A 75 17.03 -14.97 2.48
CA TYR A 75 17.62 -13.65 2.64
C TYR A 75 18.93 -13.78 3.42
N SER A 76 20.02 -13.23 2.91
CA SER A 76 21.28 -13.13 3.64
C SER A 76 21.84 -11.71 3.55
N ILE A 77 22.56 -11.32 4.59
CA ILE A 77 23.32 -10.07 4.68
C ILE A 77 24.80 -10.44 4.70
N ASP A 78 25.61 -9.77 3.88
CA ASP A 78 27.08 -9.91 3.83
C ASP A 78 27.56 -11.36 3.73
N GLU A 79 26.94 -12.14 2.84
CA GLU A 79 27.22 -13.57 2.62
C GLU A 79 27.00 -14.46 3.85
N GLY A 80 26.30 -13.96 4.87
CA GLY A 80 25.93 -14.70 6.07
C GLY A 80 24.93 -15.83 5.83
N THR A 81 24.60 -16.56 6.89
CA THR A 81 23.62 -17.66 6.86
C THR A 81 22.26 -17.18 6.35
N PRO A 82 21.70 -17.78 5.28
CA PRO A 82 20.39 -17.40 4.78
C PRO A 82 19.27 -17.67 5.79
N SER A 83 18.36 -16.72 5.91
CA SER A 83 17.12 -16.81 6.68
C SER A 83 15.95 -17.02 5.74
N PHE A 84 14.93 -17.79 6.14
CA PHE A 84 13.72 -17.98 5.34
C PHE A 84 12.77 -16.78 5.46
N ILE A 85 11.85 -16.65 4.50
CA ILE A 85 10.74 -15.70 4.58
C ILE A 85 10.02 -15.78 5.93
N ASN A 86 9.69 -14.62 6.49
CA ASN A 86 9.06 -14.46 7.78
C ASN A 86 9.83 -15.10 8.96
N SER A 87 11.15 -15.27 8.86
CA SER A 87 11.95 -15.78 9.98
C SER A 87 11.94 -14.86 11.21
N THR A 88 11.70 -13.56 11.01
CA THR A 88 11.60 -12.56 12.08
C THR A 88 10.24 -12.53 12.75
N GLY A 89 9.19 -13.07 12.12
CA GLY A 89 7.82 -13.00 12.61
C GLY A 89 7.13 -11.66 12.34
N ASP A 90 7.73 -10.76 11.56
CA ASP A 90 7.15 -9.45 11.23
C ASP A 90 5.95 -9.55 10.29
N MET A 91 5.89 -10.63 9.49
CA MET A 91 4.79 -10.84 8.56
C MET A 91 3.50 -11.14 9.35
N PRO A 92 2.41 -10.39 9.11
CA PRO A 92 1.16 -10.61 9.82
C PRO A 92 0.61 -12.03 9.60
N HIS A 93 -0.04 -12.58 10.63
CA HIS A 93 -0.68 -13.88 10.52
C HIS A 93 -1.95 -13.77 9.66
N PHE A 94 -1.90 -14.29 8.43
CA PHE A 94 -3.04 -14.29 7.53
C PHE A 94 -3.94 -15.50 7.79
N GLY A 95 -5.20 -15.24 8.13
CA GLY A 95 -6.21 -16.30 8.23
C GLY A 95 -6.53 -16.90 6.85
N SER A 96 -7.10 -18.11 6.83
CA SER A 96 -7.55 -18.77 5.60
C SER A 96 -8.69 -18.03 4.87
N THR A 97 -9.23 -16.98 5.48
CA THR A 97 -10.28 -16.11 4.93
C THR A 97 -9.75 -14.89 4.19
N THR A 98 -8.44 -14.61 4.21
CA THR A 98 -7.84 -13.52 3.44
C THR A 98 -7.95 -13.82 1.94
N LYS A 99 -8.82 -13.09 1.23
CA LYS A 99 -9.15 -13.33 -0.19
C LYS A 99 -8.45 -12.38 -1.17
N TRP A 100 -7.71 -11.41 -0.69
CA TRP A 100 -7.15 -10.33 -1.50
C TRP A 100 -5.64 -10.30 -1.39
N PRO A 101 -4.95 -9.85 -2.45
CA PRO A 101 -3.55 -9.47 -2.35
C PRO A 101 -3.35 -8.46 -1.22
N LEU A 102 -2.26 -8.64 -0.46
CA LEU A 102 -1.85 -7.72 0.60
C LEU A 102 -0.51 -7.12 0.18
N ALA A 103 -0.49 -5.83 -0.11
CA ALA A 103 0.75 -5.09 -0.39
C ALA A 103 1.49 -4.76 0.91
N HIS A 104 2.74 -4.34 0.76
CA HIS A 104 3.62 -3.88 1.86
C HIS A 104 3.77 -4.90 2.99
N VAL A 105 3.79 -6.17 2.64
CA VAL A 105 4.00 -7.24 3.61
C VAL A 105 5.51 -7.38 3.84
N PRO A 106 6.01 -7.25 5.09
CA PRO A 106 7.41 -7.44 5.39
C PRO A 106 7.74 -8.94 5.26
N PHE A 107 8.47 -9.30 4.21
CA PHE A 107 8.92 -10.67 3.99
C PHE A 107 10.15 -11.00 4.83
N TYR A 108 11.00 -10.01 5.08
CA TYR A 108 12.22 -10.14 5.85
C TYR A 108 12.63 -8.80 6.43
N THR A 109 13.12 -8.82 7.67
CA THR A 109 13.82 -7.69 8.29
C THR A 109 15.17 -8.19 8.79
N SER A 110 16.24 -7.46 8.53
CA SER A 110 17.55 -7.84 9.07
C SER A 110 17.61 -7.66 10.59
N PRO A 111 18.54 -8.36 11.29
CA PRO A 111 18.99 -7.91 12.59
C PRO A 111 19.48 -6.46 12.54
N ILE A 112 19.63 -5.83 13.71
CA ILE A 112 20.35 -4.55 13.79
C ILE A 112 21.83 -4.82 13.52
N LEU A 113 22.37 -4.12 12.54
CA LEU A 113 23.74 -4.19 12.07
C LEU A 113 24.51 -2.96 12.59
N PRO A 114 25.85 -3.05 12.72
CA PRO A 114 26.68 -1.86 12.88
C PRO A 114 26.44 -0.89 11.72
N HIS A 115 26.54 0.42 11.96
CA HIS A 115 26.49 1.38 10.85
C HIS A 115 27.58 1.08 9.83
N GLY A 116 27.20 0.91 8.57
CA GLY A 116 28.15 0.74 7.48
C GLY A 116 27.51 0.21 6.21
N GLN A 117 28.37 -0.09 5.24
CA GLN A 117 27.95 -0.69 3.98
C GLN A 117 27.68 -2.19 4.17
N HIS A 118 26.52 -2.63 3.70
CA HIS A 118 26.05 -4.01 3.75
C HIS A 118 25.47 -4.43 2.39
N THR A 119 25.46 -5.72 2.11
CA THR A 119 24.85 -6.28 0.90
C THR A 119 23.76 -7.28 1.26
N LEU A 120 22.54 -6.97 0.85
CA LEU A 120 21.40 -7.90 0.86
C LEU A 120 21.48 -8.81 -0.36
N HIS A 121 21.33 -10.11 -0.13
CA HIS A 121 21.13 -11.12 -1.17
C HIS A 121 19.82 -11.87 -0.92
N VAL A 122 18.91 -11.83 -1.91
CA VAL A 122 17.62 -12.53 -1.90
C VAL A 122 17.65 -13.64 -2.93
N SER A 123 17.24 -14.84 -2.55
CA SER A 123 17.08 -15.99 -3.45
C SER A 123 15.63 -16.46 -3.44
N VAL A 124 15.04 -16.59 -4.62
CA VAL A 124 13.66 -17.05 -4.82
C VAL A 124 13.69 -18.54 -5.15
N ASP A 125 13.01 -19.36 -4.34
CA ASP A 125 12.90 -20.81 -4.49
C ASP A 125 11.42 -21.26 -4.50
N VAL A 126 10.60 -20.52 -5.25
CA VAL A 126 9.14 -20.72 -5.30
C VAL A 126 8.75 -22.08 -5.89
N ALA A 127 7.75 -22.74 -5.30
CA ALA A 127 7.20 -23.96 -5.86
C ALA A 127 6.47 -23.71 -7.20
N VAL A 128 6.20 -24.78 -7.95
CA VAL A 128 5.40 -24.69 -9.18
C VAL A 128 4.04 -24.03 -8.87
N ASN A 129 3.70 -22.97 -9.60
CA ASN A 129 2.51 -22.11 -9.44
C ASN A 129 2.54 -21.11 -8.27
N GLN A 130 3.67 -20.92 -7.59
CA GLN A 130 3.87 -19.78 -6.70
C GLN A 130 4.51 -18.61 -7.46
N THR A 131 4.30 -17.39 -6.97
CA THR A 131 4.96 -16.20 -7.49
C THR A 131 5.47 -15.39 -6.31
N TYR A 132 6.73 -14.98 -6.39
CA TYR A 132 7.32 -14.03 -5.46
C TYR A 132 7.13 -12.62 -6.04
N PHE A 133 6.57 -11.71 -5.26
CA PHE A 133 6.30 -10.33 -5.67
C PHE A 133 7.06 -9.40 -4.73
N PHE A 134 8.03 -8.67 -5.27
CA PHE A 134 8.84 -7.67 -4.58
C PHE A 134 8.36 -6.27 -4.94
N ASP A 135 8.28 -5.40 -3.93
CA ASP A 135 7.70 -4.05 -4.03
C ASP A 135 8.78 -2.99 -3.73
N TYR A 136 9.34 -2.96 -2.51
CA TYR A 136 10.42 -2.01 -2.19
C TYR A 136 11.23 -2.46 -0.96
N LEU A 137 12.30 -1.73 -0.67
CA LEU A 137 13.13 -1.89 0.52
C LEU A 137 12.94 -0.68 1.45
N ILE A 138 12.96 -0.93 2.76
CA ILE A 138 13.12 0.12 3.78
C ILE A 138 14.50 -0.05 4.39
N ILE A 139 15.28 1.02 4.46
CA ILE A 139 16.60 1.04 5.08
C ILE A 139 16.57 2.00 6.26
N GLU A 140 16.93 1.52 7.44
CA GLU A 140 17.18 2.40 8.58
C GLU A 140 18.60 2.97 8.48
N VAL A 141 18.68 4.29 8.50
CA VAL A 141 19.91 5.04 8.33
C VAL A 141 20.08 6.08 9.44
N ASP A 142 21.32 6.48 9.65
CA ASP A 142 21.64 7.65 10.47
C ASP A 142 21.35 8.95 9.68
N ASP A 143 21.40 10.09 10.37
CA ASP A 143 20.88 11.37 9.88
C ASP A 143 21.46 11.86 8.54
N ASP A 144 22.64 11.37 8.14
CA ASP A 144 23.41 11.82 6.97
C ASP A 144 23.04 11.15 5.63
N ALA A 145 22.21 10.10 5.64
CA ALA A 145 21.98 9.29 4.43
C ALA A 145 20.80 9.73 3.54
N ALA A 146 20.34 10.98 3.69
CA ALA A 146 19.23 11.56 2.92
C ALA A 146 19.44 11.50 1.39
N ASN A 147 20.67 11.34 0.90
CA ASN A 147 20.94 11.24 -0.54
C ASN A 147 20.62 9.87 -1.16
N MET A 148 20.21 8.87 -0.37
CA MET A 148 20.09 7.48 -0.83
C MET A 148 18.73 7.09 -1.42
N GLY A 149 17.68 7.89 -1.23
CA GLY A 149 16.33 7.52 -1.66
C GLY A 149 15.26 8.51 -1.17
N ALA A 150 14.02 8.07 -1.24
CA ALA A 150 12.90 8.81 -0.65
C ALA A 150 12.90 8.58 0.86
N VAL A 151 12.75 9.63 1.67
CA VAL A 151 12.72 9.52 3.14
C VAL A 151 11.28 9.42 3.59
N ALA A 152 10.96 8.34 4.30
CA ALA A 152 9.65 8.13 4.91
C ALA A 152 9.66 8.56 6.38
N VAL A 153 8.59 9.25 6.79
CA VAL A 153 8.39 9.82 8.12
C VAL A 153 7.04 9.34 8.62
N ASP A 154 7.09 8.50 9.65
CA ASP A 154 5.93 7.87 10.26
C ASP A 154 4.97 8.90 10.88
N ASP A 155 3.67 8.58 10.95
CA ASP A 155 2.68 9.45 11.61
C ASP A 155 2.96 9.64 13.11
N ARG A 156 3.76 8.78 13.76
CA ARG A 156 4.20 8.91 15.15
C ARG A 156 5.58 9.50 15.31
N ASP A 157 6.19 9.98 14.23
CA ASP A 157 7.42 10.73 14.34
C ASP A 157 7.18 12.00 15.19
N PRO A 158 8.00 12.26 16.22
CA PRO A 158 7.84 13.41 17.11
C PRO A 158 7.98 14.77 16.41
N ALA A 159 8.52 14.81 15.19
CA ALA A 159 8.56 16.01 14.36
C ALA A 159 7.20 16.32 13.70
N VAL A 160 6.24 15.38 13.70
CA VAL A 160 4.87 15.64 13.24
C VAL A 160 4.09 16.31 14.35
N VAL A 161 3.61 17.53 14.09
CA VAL A 161 2.86 18.34 15.06
C VAL A 161 1.38 18.24 14.75
N TYR A 162 0.62 17.70 15.71
CA TYR A 162 -0.83 17.56 15.59
C TYR A 162 -1.57 18.67 16.34
N THR A 163 -2.68 19.15 15.76
CA THR A 163 -3.68 19.96 16.46
C THR A 163 -5.07 19.35 16.34
N GLY A 164 -5.88 19.50 17.41
CA GLY A 164 -7.20 18.88 17.51
C GLY A 164 -7.19 17.49 18.15
N LEU A 165 -8.28 16.75 17.97
CA LEU A 165 -8.53 15.43 18.57
C LEU A 165 -8.30 14.28 17.56
N TRP A 166 -7.04 14.10 17.15
CA TRP A 166 -6.64 12.94 16.35
C TRP A 166 -6.79 11.65 17.16
N ASP A 167 -7.38 10.64 16.54
CA ASP A 167 -7.51 9.32 17.13
C ASP A 167 -6.29 8.47 16.76
N HIS A 168 -5.39 8.36 17.73
CA HIS A 168 -4.17 7.57 17.67
C HIS A 168 -4.37 6.12 18.15
N SER A 169 -5.61 5.72 18.45
CA SER A 169 -5.89 4.37 18.89
C SER A 169 -6.13 3.46 17.68
N THR A 170 -5.64 2.22 17.77
CA THR A 170 -5.74 1.14 16.78
C THR A 170 -4.69 1.16 15.65
N PRO A 171 -3.65 0.32 15.75
CA PRO A 171 -2.86 -0.07 14.59
C PRO A 171 -3.76 -0.90 13.67
N TRP A 172 -3.93 -0.47 12.43
CA TRP A 172 -4.46 -1.34 11.39
C TRP A 172 -3.29 -2.17 10.89
N LEU A 173 -3.51 -3.49 10.72
CA LEU A 173 -2.47 -4.35 10.15
C LEU A 173 -2.04 -3.77 8.79
N LEU A 174 -0.73 -3.72 8.55
CA LEU A 174 -0.10 -3.27 7.31
C LEU A 174 0.05 -1.76 7.11
N GLU A 175 -0.36 -0.88 8.04
CA GLU A 175 0.03 0.55 8.01
C GLU A 175 1.56 0.72 8.11
N TYR A 176 2.09 1.88 7.70
CA TYR A 176 3.52 2.14 7.79
C TYR A 176 3.93 2.14 9.27
N ASP A 177 5.00 1.40 9.57
CA ASP A 177 5.42 1.10 10.95
C ASP A 177 4.29 0.57 11.87
N THR A 178 3.24 0.01 11.27
CA THR A 178 1.99 -0.43 11.92
C THR A 178 1.19 0.67 12.63
N THR A 179 1.47 1.94 12.39
CA THR A 179 0.82 3.08 13.04
C THR A 179 -0.03 3.89 12.06
N SER A 180 -1.03 4.59 12.59
CA SER A 180 -1.80 5.57 11.82
C SER A 180 -2.52 6.52 12.77
N SER A 181 -2.88 7.69 12.26
CA SER A 181 -3.57 8.75 12.98
C SER A 181 -4.87 9.09 12.27
N ARG A 182 -6.00 8.84 12.95
CA ARG A 182 -7.33 8.96 12.36
C ARG A 182 -7.92 10.36 12.55
N ALA A 183 -8.32 10.97 11.44
CA ALA A 183 -9.09 12.20 11.40
C ALA A 183 -10.59 11.89 11.56
N ASN A 184 -11.21 12.41 12.61
CA ASN A 184 -12.64 12.27 12.84
C ASN A 184 -13.45 13.27 12.00
N VAL A 185 -14.65 12.85 11.59
CA VAL A 185 -15.62 13.67 10.83
C VAL A 185 -16.05 14.90 11.63
N GLY A 186 -16.22 16.04 10.96
CA GLY A 186 -16.78 17.27 11.55
C GLY A 186 -15.83 18.03 12.46
N GLN A 187 -14.53 17.71 12.44
CA GLN A 187 -13.51 18.39 13.23
C GLN A 187 -12.52 19.12 12.33
N ASN A 188 -11.98 20.24 12.82
CA ASN A 188 -10.88 20.96 12.19
C ASN A 188 -9.56 20.49 12.83
N LEU A 189 -8.99 19.42 12.27
CA LEU A 189 -7.79 18.76 12.75
C LEU A 189 -6.65 19.10 11.80
N THR A 190 -5.46 19.36 12.34
CA THR A 190 -4.27 19.52 11.49
C THR A 190 -3.13 18.62 11.91
N ALA A 191 -2.30 18.26 10.93
CA ALA A 191 -1.00 17.64 11.14
C ALA A 191 0.02 18.40 10.28
N SER A 192 1.12 18.87 10.88
CA SER A 192 2.17 19.58 10.15
C SER A 192 3.52 18.91 10.29
N TYR A 193 4.34 19.05 9.26
CA TYR A 193 5.69 18.53 9.21
C TYR A 193 6.62 19.47 8.44
N SER A 194 7.79 19.74 9.01
CA SER A 194 8.85 20.53 8.37
C SER A 194 9.91 19.61 7.80
N PHE A 195 10.33 19.85 6.56
CA PHE A 195 11.28 19.00 5.86
C PHE A 195 12.24 19.83 4.99
N ILE A 196 13.36 19.20 4.60
CA ILE A 196 14.32 19.76 3.65
C ILE A 196 14.33 18.86 2.41
N GLY A 197 13.67 19.29 1.34
CA GLY A 197 13.45 18.45 0.16
C GLY A 197 13.03 19.20 -1.10
N SER A 198 13.00 18.48 -2.22
CA SER A 198 12.54 18.97 -3.52
C SER A 198 11.17 18.43 -3.92
N ALA A 199 10.61 17.48 -3.17
CA ALA A 199 9.26 16.95 -3.35
C ALA A 199 8.76 16.31 -2.05
N ILE A 200 7.44 16.25 -1.86
CA ILE A 200 6.80 15.54 -0.74
C ILE A 200 5.45 14.94 -1.17
N ALA A 201 5.17 13.75 -0.69
CA ALA A 201 3.92 13.03 -0.83
C ALA A 201 3.36 12.68 0.55
N VAL A 202 2.04 12.63 0.64
CA VAL A 202 1.31 12.26 1.86
C VAL A 202 0.59 10.95 1.59
N TYR A 203 0.74 9.98 2.48
CA TYR A 203 0.10 8.68 2.39
C TYR A 203 -0.86 8.46 3.55
N GLY A 204 -1.92 7.71 3.28
CA GLY A 204 -2.92 7.40 4.29
C GLY A 204 -3.89 6.30 3.88
N THR A 205 -4.81 5.98 4.78
CA THR A 205 -5.82 4.94 4.58
C THR A 205 -7.21 5.55 4.45
N ILE A 206 -7.92 5.15 3.40
CA ILE A 206 -9.29 5.55 3.11
C ILE A 206 -10.21 4.32 3.04
N GLN A 207 -11.38 4.42 3.64
CA GLN A 207 -12.41 3.38 3.65
C GLN A 207 -13.78 3.98 3.92
N GLY A 208 -14.75 3.65 3.08
CA GLY A 208 -16.14 4.06 3.25
C GLY A 208 -16.66 4.92 2.11
N ASP A 209 -17.81 5.54 2.33
CA ASP A 209 -18.42 6.45 1.36
C ASP A 209 -18.03 7.89 1.69
N TYR A 210 -17.28 8.51 0.80
CA TYR A 210 -16.79 9.89 0.97
C TYR A 210 -17.71 10.91 0.28
N GLY A 211 -18.72 10.45 -0.46
CA GLY A 211 -19.60 11.33 -1.22
C GLY A 211 -18.84 12.16 -2.27
N PRO A 212 -19.40 13.29 -2.72
CA PRO A 212 -18.76 14.13 -3.73
C PRO A 212 -17.82 15.20 -3.14
N LEU A 213 -17.76 15.32 -1.82
CA LEU A 213 -17.06 16.39 -1.14
C LEU A 213 -15.61 15.99 -0.81
N PRO A 214 -14.68 16.96 -0.83
CA PRO A 214 -13.31 16.70 -0.43
C PRO A 214 -13.22 16.35 1.05
N ILE A 215 -12.25 15.50 1.40
CA ILE A 215 -12.14 14.93 2.75
C ILE A 215 -10.99 15.54 3.56
N MET A 216 -10.02 16.13 2.86
CA MET A 216 -8.87 16.81 3.42
C MET A 216 -8.30 17.83 2.45
N SER A 217 -7.46 18.73 2.96
CA SER A 217 -6.58 19.57 2.17
C SER A 217 -5.14 19.41 2.61
N CYS A 218 -4.21 19.53 1.66
CA CYS A 218 -2.79 19.65 1.93
C CYS A 218 -2.34 21.04 1.50
N THR A 219 -1.73 21.79 2.42
CA THR A 219 -1.21 23.13 2.14
C THR A 219 0.29 23.10 2.31
N LEU A 220 1.01 23.43 1.23
CA LEU A 220 2.45 23.61 1.27
C LEU A 220 2.79 25.06 1.60
N ASP A 221 3.70 25.23 2.55
CA ASP A 221 4.24 26.48 3.05
C ASP A 221 3.18 27.53 3.41
N PRO A 222 2.22 27.20 4.31
CA PRO A 222 1.23 28.17 4.74
C PRO A 222 1.92 29.37 5.39
N SER A 223 1.62 30.57 4.90
CA SER A 223 2.11 31.81 5.49
C SER A 223 1.66 31.92 6.95
N ARG A 224 2.60 32.04 7.88
CA ARG A 224 2.30 32.23 9.31
C ARG A 224 1.86 33.65 9.67
N GLU A 225 1.97 34.61 8.74
CA GLU A 225 1.57 36.00 8.92
C GLU A 225 0.81 36.49 7.66
N PRO A 226 -0.11 37.46 7.77
CA PRO A 226 -0.66 38.12 6.60
C PRO A 226 0.49 38.82 5.89
N ALA A 227 0.94 38.23 4.79
CA ALA A 227 1.93 38.82 3.92
C ALA A 227 1.55 40.29 3.67
N SER A 228 2.49 41.20 3.89
CA SER A 228 2.43 42.51 3.24
C SER A 228 2.08 42.27 1.78
N SER A 229 1.18 43.07 1.21
CA SER A 229 0.53 42.85 -0.10
C SER A 229 1.46 42.56 -1.30
N ASP A 230 2.77 42.67 -1.14
CA ASP A 230 3.79 42.44 -2.17
C ASP A 230 4.56 41.11 -2.07
N ALA A 231 4.39 40.28 -1.03
CA ALA A 231 5.03 38.96 -0.99
C ALA A 231 4.14 37.93 -1.70
N GLN A 232 4.58 37.46 -2.87
CA GLN A 232 3.98 36.30 -3.54
C GLN A 232 4.18 35.06 -2.65
N VAL A 233 3.16 34.72 -1.87
CA VAL A 233 3.14 33.49 -1.09
C VAL A 233 2.79 32.34 -2.04
N PHE A 234 3.70 31.39 -2.21
CA PHE A 234 3.49 30.17 -2.99
C PHE A 234 2.71 29.14 -2.16
N THR A 235 1.48 29.48 -1.77
CA THR A 235 0.59 28.50 -1.15
C THR A 235 0.01 27.61 -2.24
N ARG A 236 0.36 26.32 -2.23
CA ARG A 236 -0.30 25.32 -3.09
C ARG A 236 -1.19 24.45 -2.22
N THR A 237 -2.47 24.42 -2.57
CA THR A 237 -3.46 23.55 -1.92
C THR A 237 -3.85 22.43 -2.87
N ASP A 238 -3.69 21.19 -2.43
CA ASP A 238 -4.25 20.01 -3.09
C ASP A 238 -5.45 19.50 -2.31
N VAL A 239 -6.45 19.03 -3.03
CA VAL A 239 -7.75 18.63 -2.48
C VAL A 239 -8.06 17.22 -2.95
N PHE A 240 -8.12 16.30 -2.00
CA PHE A 240 -8.37 14.89 -2.29
C PHE A 240 -9.89 14.59 -2.23
N SER A 241 -10.41 14.09 -3.34
CA SER A 241 -11.82 13.70 -3.52
C SER A 241 -11.91 12.30 -4.11
N VAL A 242 -12.72 11.44 -3.49
CA VAL A 242 -13.10 10.14 -4.06
C VAL A 242 -14.62 10.05 -4.05
N SER A 243 -15.23 9.87 -5.22
CA SER A 243 -16.68 9.78 -5.32
C SER A 243 -17.15 8.36 -5.03
N GLY A 244 -18.05 8.22 -4.05
CA GLY A 244 -18.78 6.99 -3.76
C GLY A 244 -18.08 6.08 -2.74
N SER A 245 -18.49 4.81 -2.75
CA SER A 245 -18.01 3.80 -1.79
C SER A 245 -16.64 3.27 -2.20
N VAL A 246 -15.66 3.51 -1.33
CA VAL A 246 -14.28 3.04 -1.46
C VAL A 246 -14.13 1.79 -0.59
N THR A 247 -13.83 0.66 -1.25
CA THR A 247 -13.24 -0.49 -0.56
C THR A 247 -11.92 -0.05 0.05
N GLN A 248 -11.59 -0.50 1.26
CA GLN A 248 -10.40 -0.01 1.97
C GLN A 248 -9.15 0.03 1.09
N HIS A 249 -8.56 1.22 0.92
CA HIS A 249 -7.26 1.42 0.30
C HIS A 249 -6.30 1.92 1.38
N LYS A 250 -5.22 1.16 1.60
CA LYS A 250 -4.12 1.56 2.49
C LYS A 250 -3.04 2.29 1.68
N HIS A 251 -2.09 2.95 2.35
CA HIS A 251 -0.96 3.72 1.78
C HIS A 251 -1.34 4.40 0.47
N HIS A 252 -2.51 5.02 0.46
CA HIS A 252 -3.01 5.70 -0.69
C HIS A 252 -2.36 7.08 -0.71
N ARG A 253 -1.78 7.48 -1.85
CA ARG A 253 -1.19 8.82 -1.98
C ARG A 253 -2.31 9.85 -1.99
N LEU A 254 -2.45 10.60 -0.90
CA LEU A 254 -3.49 11.60 -0.69
C LEU A 254 -3.13 12.93 -1.35
N CYS A 255 -1.85 13.31 -1.33
CA CYS A 255 -1.33 14.55 -1.90
C CYS A 255 0.08 14.37 -2.44
N LEU A 256 0.45 15.17 -3.44
CA LEU A 256 1.79 15.18 -4.02
C LEU A 256 2.20 16.60 -4.43
N PHE A 257 3.36 17.03 -3.93
CA PHE A 257 4.04 18.25 -4.35
C PHE A 257 5.42 17.89 -4.90
N GLU A 258 5.67 18.26 -6.14
CA GLU A 258 6.94 18.02 -6.85
C GLU A 258 7.55 19.33 -7.33
N ASP A 259 8.81 19.26 -7.75
CA ASP A 259 9.58 20.38 -8.30
C ASP A 259 9.56 21.62 -7.38
N LEU A 260 9.65 21.38 -6.07
CA LEU A 260 9.63 22.43 -5.05
C LEU A 260 10.80 23.40 -5.24
N GLN A 261 10.49 24.69 -5.17
CA GLN A 261 11.45 25.77 -5.34
C GLN A 261 11.82 26.36 -3.98
N ASP A 262 13.05 26.87 -3.88
CA ASP A 262 13.51 27.57 -2.68
C ASP A 262 12.61 28.78 -2.35
N ILE A 263 12.22 28.91 -1.09
CA ILE A 263 11.39 30.02 -0.62
C ILE A 263 12.29 31.16 -0.13
N PRO A 264 12.10 32.41 -0.61
CA PRO A 264 12.84 33.55 -0.12
C PRO A 264 12.72 33.69 1.40
N GLY A 265 13.85 33.71 2.10
CA GLY A 265 13.91 33.86 3.55
C GLY A 265 13.85 32.56 4.37
N LYS A 266 13.71 31.39 3.73
CA LYS A 266 13.94 30.07 4.35
C LYS A 266 15.29 29.49 3.94
N ASN A 267 15.77 28.45 4.64
CA ASN A 267 16.93 27.71 4.16
C ASN A 267 16.60 27.00 2.84
N ARG A 268 17.63 26.66 2.06
CA ARG A 268 17.47 25.98 0.78
C ARG A 268 16.69 24.67 0.95
N GLY A 269 15.59 24.52 0.20
CA GLY A 269 14.67 23.38 0.23
C GLY A 269 13.91 23.20 1.54
N GLU A 270 13.92 24.17 2.46
CA GLU A 270 13.15 24.09 3.69
C GLU A 270 11.67 24.41 3.42
N HIS A 271 10.81 23.46 3.73
CA HIS A 271 9.38 23.50 3.48
C HIS A 271 8.59 23.05 4.72
N GLU A 272 7.35 23.53 4.83
CA GLU A 272 6.37 23.03 5.80
C GLU A 272 5.12 22.53 5.05
N ILE A 273 4.69 21.31 5.31
CA ILE A 273 3.39 20.80 4.83
C ILE A 273 2.40 20.80 5.99
N VAL A 274 1.16 21.20 5.72
CA VAL A 274 0.05 21.15 6.68
C VAL A 274 -1.13 20.40 6.07
N LEU A 275 -1.47 19.29 6.69
CA LEU A 275 -2.68 18.52 6.41
C LEU A 275 -3.82 19.11 7.25
N SER A 276 -4.99 19.32 6.65
CA SER A 276 -6.19 19.76 7.37
C SER A 276 -7.37 18.83 7.04
N SER A 277 -8.06 18.34 8.07
CA SER A 277 -9.34 17.65 7.88
C SER A 277 -10.43 18.66 7.54
N LEU A 278 -11.31 18.30 6.60
CA LEU A 278 -12.43 19.16 6.22
C LEU A 278 -13.68 18.76 7.02
N PRO A 279 -14.41 19.73 7.61
CA PRO A 279 -15.59 19.44 8.42
C PRO A 279 -16.72 18.80 7.60
N GLU A 280 -16.72 18.99 6.27
CA GLU A 280 -17.68 18.41 5.34
C GLU A 280 -17.39 16.93 5.00
N ALA A 281 -16.26 16.37 5.44
CA ALA A 281 -15.91 14.98 5.18
C ALA A 281 -16.98 14.04 5.74
N LEU A 282 -17.58 13.20 4.89
CA LEU A 282 -18.67 12.29 5.31
C LEU A 282 -18.17 11.03 6.04
N SER A 283 -16.91 10.68 5.81
CA SER A 283 -16.26 9.51 6.38
C SER A 283 -14.89 9.87 6.95
N PRO A 284 -14.43 9.17 8.01
CA PRO A 284 -13.09 9.37 8.55
C PRO A 284 -12.04 8.90 7.55
N TRP A 285 -10.83 9.44 7.68
CA TRP A 285 -9.65 8.97 6.98
C TRP A 285 -8.48 8.86 7.96
N ARG A 286 -7.41 8.20 7.56
CA ARG A 286 -6.22 8.01 8.38
C ARG A 286 -5.00 8.58 7.68
N PHE A 287 -4.24 9.40 8.38
CA PHE A 287 -2.88 9.76 8.00
C PHE A 287 -1.94 8.62 8.45
N ASP A 288 -1.01 8.25 7.58
CA ASP A 288 -0.09 7.12 7.78
C ASP A 288 1.38 7.56 7.76
N ASN A 289 1.84 8.19 6.69
CA ASN A 289 3.22 8.69 6.64
C ASN A 289 3.41 9.82 5.62
N PHE A 290 4.49 10.59 5.79
CA PHE A 290 5.03 11.45 4.74
C PHE A 290 6.17 10.73 4.02
N VAL A 291 6.31 10.96 2.72
CA VAL A 291 7.50 10.57 1.97
C VAL A 291 8.02 11.80 1.24
N TYR A 292 9.28 12.18 1.44
CA TYR A 292 9.89 13.32 0.75
C TYR A 292 11.18 12.95 0.05
N LEU A 293 11.50 13.70 -1.01
CA LEU A 293 12.76 13.59 -1.73
C LEU A 293 13.71 14.69 -1.22
N PRO A 294 14.88 14.34 -0.67
CA PRO A 294 15.82 15.34 -0.18
C PRO A 294 16.40 16.22 -1.31
N VAL A 295 16.86 17.42 -0.95
CA VAL A 295 17.45 18.36 -1.91
C VAL A 295 18.62 17.71 -2.63
N GLY A 296 18.58 17.73 -3.97
CA GLY A 296 19.61 17.13 -4.82
C GLY A 296 19.35 15.68 -5.21
N SER A 297 18.26 15.07 -4.72
CA SER A 297 17.80 13.78 -5.22
C SER A 297 17.47 13.87 -6.71
N THR A 298 17.87 12.86 -7.47
CA THR A 298 17.50 12.71 -8.90
C THR A 298 16.22 11.90 -9.08
N LEU A 299 15.67 11.36 -7.98
CA LEU A 299 14.43 10.60 -8.01
C LEU A 299 13.24 11.51 -8.31
N ARG A 300 12.15 10.91 -8.78
CA ARG A 300 10.85 11.56 -8.99
C ARG A 300 9.76 10.66 -8.47
N PHE A 301 8.67 11.23 -7.97
CA PHE A 301 7.49 10.42 -7.71
C PHE A 301 6.85 10.05 -9.04
N ASN A 302 6.33 8.84 -9.17
CA ASN A 302 5.57 8.47 -10.37
C ASN A 302 4.24 9.26 -10.34
N SER A 303 4.17 10.36 -11.11
CA SER A 303 2.99 11.23 -11.17
C SER A 303 1.79 10.53 -11.84
N SER A 304 2.04 9.52 -12.67
CA SER A 304 1.01 8.64 -13.25
C SER A 304 0.19 7.87 -12.20
N ALA A 305 0.69 7.77 -10.97
CA ALA A 305 0.13 6.92 -9.93
C ALA A 305 -1.06 7.51 -9.15
N SER A 306 -1.51 8.73 -9.45
CA SER A 306 -2.82 9.16 -8.98
C SER A 306 -3.86 8.61 -9.95
N ASN A 307 -4.74 7.70 -9.50
CA ASN A 307 -6.05 7.53 -10.14
C ASN A 307 -6.63 8.93 -10.40
N PRO A 308 -7.26 9.19 -11.55
CA PRO A 308 -7.64 10.54 -11.96
C PRO A 308 -8.47 11.17 -10.86
N VAL A 309 -7.81 11.98 -10.02
CA VAL A 309 -8.46 12.93 -9.16
C VAL A 309 -9.21 13.78 -10.16
N VAL A 310 -10.53 13.79 -10.04
CA VAL A 310 -11.34 14.78 -10.75
C VAL A 310 -10.91 16.11 -10.13
N THR A 311 -9.86 16.72 -10.68
CA THR A 311 -9.48 18.09 -10.39
C THR A 311 -10.65 18.92 -10.88
N GLY A 312 -11.63 19.13 -10.00
CA GLY A 312 -12.58 20.20 -10.16
C GLY A 312 -11.75 21.46 -10.23
N ASN A 313 -11.85 22.17 -11.37
CA ASN A 313 -11.25 23.51 -11.51
C ASN A 313 -11.49 24.27 -10.21
N SER A 314 -10.41 24.80 -9.63
CA SER A 314 -10.44 25.66 -8.44
C SER A 314 -11.57 26.69 -8.58
N MET A 315 -12.73 26.40 -7.99
CA MET A 315 -13.84 27.35 -7.96
C MET A 315 -13.50 28.37 -6.90
N GLU A 316 -13.15 29.56 -7.33
CA GLU A 316 -13.17 30.77 -6.50
C GLU A 316 -14.64 31.04 -6.13
N VAL A 317 -15.07 30.56 -4.96
CA VAL A 317 -16.46 30.69 -4.50
C VAL A 317 -16.72 32.15 -4.11
N THR A 318 -17.21 32.94 -5.05
CA THR A 318 -17.79 34.26 -4.77
C THR A 318 -19.30 34.10 -4.57
N PHE A 319 -19.77 34.25 -3.33
CA PHE A 319 -21.20 34.21 -3.01
C PHE A 319 -21.91 35.51 -3.45
N GLY A 320 -22.62 35.45 -4.59
CA GLY A 320 -23.60 36.45 -5.02
C GLY A 320 -25.05 36.02 -4.73
N PRO A 321 -26.00 36.96 -4.56
CA PRO A 321 -27.37 36.65 -4.16
C PRO A 321 -28.19 36.00 -5.28
N LEU A 322 -28.99 34.99 -4.92
CA LEU A 322 -29.85 34.23 -5.84
C LEU A 322 -30.94 35.11 -6.46
N THR A 323 -30.98 35.12 -7.80
CA THR A 323 -32.18 35.43 -8.58
C THR A 323 -32.71 34.14 -9.22
N THR A 324 -33.92 33.77 -8.82
CA THR A 324 -34.74 32.74 -9.45
C THR A 324 -35.32 33.24 -10.76
N ASN A 325 -35.14 32.50 -11.86
CA ASN A 325 -36.22 32.22 -12.82
C ASN A 325 -35.83 31.32 -13.99
N SER A 326 -36.81 30.48 -14.32
CA SER A 326 -37.24 30.06 -15.66
C SER A 326 -37.10 28.57 -15.99
N THR A 327 -38.26 28.10 -16.42
CA THR A 327 -38.72 26.77 -16.76
C THR A 327 -38.34 26.46 -18.20
N HIS A 328 -37.72 25.30 -18.46
CA HIS A 328 -37.65 24.74 -19.81
C HIS A 328 -37.84 23.21 -19.78
N GLN A 329 -38.94 22.76 -20.40
CA GLN A 329 -39.21 21.36 -20.71
C GLN A 329 -38.28 20.86 -21.83
N PRO A 330 -37.83 19.60 -21.80
CA PRO A 330 -37.38 18.91 -23.00
C PRO A 330 -38.47 18.01 -23.59
N GLN A 331 -38.60 18.08 -24.91
CA GLN A 331 -39.44 17.23 -25.74
C GLN A 331 -38.89 15.78 -25.79
N SER A 332 -39.83 14.84 -25.81
CA SER A 332 -39.60 13.40 -25.97
C SER A 332 -39.35 13.07 -27.45
N GLU A 333 -38.16 12.56 -27.76
CA GLU A 333 -37.90 11.81 -28.99
C GLU A 333 -38.08 10.30 -28.76
N LYS A 334 -38.86 9.68 -29.65
CA LYS A 334 -39.08 8.23 -29.70
C LYS A 334 -38.05 7.60 -30.64
N THR A 335 -37.20 6.72 -30.12
CA THR A 335 -36.35 5.82 -30.91
C THR A 335 -36.83 4.37 -30.79
N ASN A 336 -37.26 3.82 -31.92
CA ASN A 336 -37.62 2.41 -32.08
C ASN A 336 -36.36 1.54 -32.06
N THR A 337 -36.25 0.61 -31.11
CA THR A 337 -35.16 -0.38 -31.03
C THR A 337 -35.72 -1.79 -31.22
N PRO A 338 -35.32 -2.56 -32.24
CA PRO A 338 -35.72 -3.95 -32.37
C PRO A 338 -34.65 -4.92 -31.82
N SER A 339 -35.12 -5.94 -31.10
CA SER A 339 -34.53 -7.29 -30.97
C SER A 339 -33.16 -7.50 -30.31
N ILE A 340 -33.15 -7.70 -28.98
CA ILE A 340 -32.07 -8.38 -28.20
C ILE A 340 -32.70 -9.47 -27.31
N ILE A 341 -33.44 -10.42 -27.89
CA ILE A 341 -34.07 -11.51 -27.10
C ILE A 341 -33.61 -12.91 -27.57
N ALA A 342 -32.92 -13.04 -28.70
CA ALA A 342 -32.51 -14.36 -29.22
C ALA A 342 -31.20 -14.94 -28.61
N GLY A 343 -30.33 -14.13 -28.00
CA GLY A 343 -29.01 -14.58 -27.53
C GLY A 343 -29.00 -15.24 -26.13
N VAL A 344 -29.91 -14.82 -25.24
CA VAL A 344 -29.87 -15.23 -23.81
C VAL A 344 -30.34 -16.68 -23.63
N VAL A 345 -31.24 -17.16 -24.48
CA VAL A 345 -31.81 -18.52 -24.36
C VAL A 345 -30.77 -19.61 -24.73
N VAL A 346 -29.90 -19.34 -25.70
CA VAL A 346 -28.84 -20.28 -26.10
C VAL A 346 -27.75 -20.39 -25.02
N GLY A 347 -27.39 -19.27 -24.38
CA GLY A 347 -26.39 -19.26 -23.30
C GLY A 347 -26.81 -20.10 -22.09
N ILE A 348 -28.07 -20.02 -21.68
CA ILE A 348 -28.60 -20.77 -20.54
C ILE A 348 -28.61 -22.28 -20.83
N ALA A 349 -28.93 -22.69 -22.07
CA ALA A 349 -28.92 -24.10 -22.46
C ALA A 349 -27.51 -24.72 -22.41
N ILE A 350 -26.47 -23.98 -22.82
CA ILE A 350 -25.08 -24.45 -22.78
C ILE A 350 -24.59 -24.59 -21.33
N ILE A 351 -24.92 -23.64 -20.46
CA ILE A 351 -24.53 -23.70 -19.04
C ILE A 351 -25.20 -24.89 -18.33
N ALA A 352 -26.48 -25.16 -18.63
CA ALA A 352 -27.18 -26.33 -18.09
C ALA A 352 -26.55 -27.65 -18.57
N LEU A 353 -26.18 -27.74 -19.85
CA LEU A 353 -25.50 -28.91 -20.41
C LEU A 353 -24.14 -29.15 -19.72
N LEU A 354 -23.33 -28.12 -19.54
CA LEU A 354 -22.04 -28.24 -18.84
C LEU A 354 -22.22 -28.65 -17.38
N GLY A 355 -23.22 -28.11 -16.68
CA GLY A 355 -23.53 -28.49 -15.29
C GLY A 355 -23.90 -29.97 -15.16
N THR A 356 -24.72 -30.49 -16.08
CA THR A 356 -25.10 -31.92 -16.10
C THR A 356 -23.91 -32.86 -16.39
N ILE A 357 -23.00 -32.48 -17.29
CA ILE A 357 -21.78 -33.25 -17.57
C ILE A 357 -20.90 -33.33 -16.33
N VAL A 358 -20.68 -32.21 -15.62
CA VAL A 358 -19.86 -32.19 -14.40
C VAL A 358 -20.48 -33.08 -13.30
N LEU A 359 -21.79 -33.00 -13.09
CA LEU A 359 -22.48 -33.85 -12.13
C LEU A 359 -22.36 -35.33 -12.49
N TRP A 360 -22.47 -35.68 -13.77
CA TRP A 360 -22.31 -37.06 -14.23
C TRP A 360 -20.88 -37.58 -14.03
N CYS A 361 -19.86 -36.76 -14.32
CA CYS A 361 -18.46 -37.11 -14.06
C CYS A 361 -18.19 -37.34 -12.57
N ARG A 362 -18.74 -36.50 -11.68
CA ARG A 362 -18.61 -36.68 -10.23
C ARG A 362 -19.31 -37.94 -9.75
N TRP A 363 -20.47 -38.27 -10.31
CA TRP A 363 -21.21 -39.47 -9.94
C TRP A 363 -20.51 -40.75 -10.39
N LYS A 364 -19.91 -40.76 -11.60
CA LYS A 364 -19.12 -41.90 -12.09
C LYS A 364 -17.89 -42.15 -11.21
N LYS A 365 -17.21 -41.10 -10.75
CA LYS A 365 -16.03 -41.23 -9.87
C LYS A 365 -16.36 -41.86 -8.51
N ARG A 366 -17.57 -41.64 -7.98
CA ARG A 366 -18.01 -42.25 -6.71
C ARG A 366 -18.25 -43.76 -6.81
N ARG A 367 -18.59 -44.29 -7.98
CA ARG A 367 -18.84 -45.75 -8.15
C ARG A 367 -17.57 -46.59 -8.20
N VAL A 368 -16.40 -45.99 -8.40
CA VAL A 368 -15.12 -46.72 -8.47
C VAL A 368 -14.52 -46.98 -7.08
N LEU A 369 -14.98 -46.28 -6.03
CA LEU A 369 -14.43 -46.42 -4.68
C LEU A 369 -15.16 -47.43 -3.77
N THR A 370 -16.21 -48.10 -4.25
CA THR A 370 -17.01 -49.04 -3.44
C THR A 370 -16.74 -50.53 -3.70
N HIS A 371 -15.64 -50.90 -4.39
CA HIS A 371 -15.31 -52.31 -4.66
C HIS A 371 -13.91 -52.77 -4.22
N GLY A 372 -13.32 -52.12 -3.21
CA GLY A 372 -12.02 -52.52 -2.65
C GLY A 372 -11.99 -52.48 -1.12
N LYS A 373 -12.81 -53.28 -0.45
CA LYS A 373 -12.68 -53.54 1.00
C LYS A 373 -12.55 -55.04 1.24
N GLY A 374 -11.37 -55.55 0.89
CA GLY A 374 -10.90 -56.88 1.28
C GLY A 374 -10.09 -56.79 2.57
N ASN A 375 -10.39 -57.70 3.49
CA ASN A 375 -9.87 -57.86 4.85
C ASN A 375 -8.36 -57.68 5.03
N GLY A 376 -7.99 -56.91 6.07
CA GLY A 376 -6.66 -56.91 6.67
C GLY A 376 -6.77 -56.61 8.17
N LYS A 377 -6.89 -57.67 8.99
CA LYS A 377 -6.66 -57.64 10.44
C LYS A 377 -5.19 -57.29 10.69
N LEU A 378 -4.91 -56.33 11.56
CA LEU A 378 -3.64 -56.29 12.30
C LEU A 378 -3.88 -55.68 13.69
N ASN A 379 -3.63 -56.51 14.69
CA ASN A 379 -3.59 -56.19 16.11
C ASN A 379 -2.31 -55.39 16.41
N GLY A 380 -2.37 -54.47 17.37
CA GLY A 380 -1.17 -53.79 17.86
C GLY A 380 -1.49 -52.74 18.91
N LEU A 381 -1.70 -53.20 20.15
CA LEU A 381 -1.76 -52.36 21.35
C LEU A 381 -0.41 -51.67 21.59
N GLY A 382 -0.45 -50.35 21.79
CA GLY A 382 0.65 -49.56 22.35
C GLY A 382 0.09 -48.47 23.24
N HIS A 383 0.10 -48.72 24.55
CA HIS A 383 -0.18 -47.72 25.59
C HIS A 383 0.88 -46.63 25.58
N TYR A 384 0.46 -45.36 25.53
CA TYR A 384 1.30 -44.22 25.91
C TYR A 384 0.72 -43.60 27.18
N ALA A 385 1.53 -43.58 28.23
CA ALA A 385 1.27 -42.92 29.49
C ALA A 385 1.52 -41.39 29.36
N PRO A 386 0.77 -40.54 30.08
CA PRO A 386 0.98 -39.10 30.05
C PRO A 386 2.16 -38.68 30.95
N TYR A 387 3.05 -37.85 30.40
CA TYR A 387 4.10 -37.15 31.13
C TYR A 387 3.50 -35.98 31.92
N VAL A 388 3.75 -35.95 33.23
CA VAL A 388 3.42 -34.83 34.13
C VAL A 388 4.65 -33.93 34.24
N ILE A 389 4.50 -32.65 33.88
CA ILE A 389 5.53 -31.62 34.03
C ILE A 389 5.27 -30.86 35.32
N HIS A 390 6.23 -30.90 36.26
CA HIS A 390 6.25 -30.10 37.48
C HIS A 390 6.92 -28.73 37.20
N TYR A 391 6.21 -27.65 37.49
CA TYR A 391 6.80 -26.30 37.59
C TYR A 391 7.42 -26.10 38.97
N VAL A 392 8.68 -25.65 39.00
CA VAL A 392 9.36 -25.12 40.20
C VAL A 392 9.40 -23.60 40.06
N PRO A 393 8.94 -22.81 41.04
CA PRO A 393 9.03 -21.36 40.99
C PRO A 393 10.41 -20.88 41.47
N GLN A 394 10.92 -19.82 40.84
CA GLN A 394 11.88 -18.88 41.41
C GLN A 394 11.23 -17.51 41.50
#